data_AF-A0A1X0ZR74-F1
#
_entry.id   AF-A0A1X0ZR74-F1
#
_cell.length_a   1.000
_cell.length_b   1.000
_cell.length_c   1.000
_cell.angle_alpha   90.00
_cell.angle_beta   90.00
_cell.angle_gamma   90.00
#
_symmetry.space_group_name_H-M   'P 1'
#
loop_
_entity.id
_entity.type
_entity.pdbx_description
1 polymer ?
#
loop_
_entity_poly.entity_id
_entity_poly.type
_entity_poly.pdbx_seq_one_letter_code
_entity_poly.pdbx_strand_id
1 'polypeptide(L)'
;MKLDKPTAIARRNEVLERPVLNRDNTLFAILDRKRNLWWFDVPTALLRKGQPDWVNLLLHTPETDTLQHLKVPTNFLRAHQEQMEVRHPGKRRSTISLALSADRDSLLRDTRPGGEQLDFTPFLQA
;
A
#
# COMPACT_ATOMS: atom_id res chain seq x y z
N MET A 1 -12.40 -10.39 15.61
CA MET A 1 -12.96 -9.19 14.94
C MET A 1 -12.12 -8.89 13.70
N LYS A 2 -12.71 -8.37 12.62
CA LYS A 2 -11.94 -7.91 11.45
C LYS A 2 -11.29 -6.57 11.81
N LEU A 3 -9.96 -6.50 11.82
CA LEU A 3 -9.23 -5.25 12.07
C LEU A 3 -9.66 -4.20 11.04
N ASP A 4 -10.09 -3.02 11.50
CA ASP A 4 -10.44 -1.90 10.63
C ASP A 4 -9.27 -0.91 10.49
N LYS A 5 -9.40 0.02 9.54
CA LYS A 5 -8.33 1.00 9.23
C LYS A 5 -7.98 1.87 10.45
N PRO A 6 -8.93 2.48 11.19
CA PRO A 6 -8.61 3.26 12.39
C PRO A 6 -7.84 2.46 13.44
N THR A 7 -8.26 1.23 13.72
CA THR A 7 -7.61 0.36 14.70
C THR A 7 -6.23 -0.07 14.22
N ALA A 8 -6.06 -0.38 12.93
CA ALA A 8 -4.75 -0.68 12.35
C ALA A 8 -3.78 0.50 12.45
N ILE A 9 -4.24 1.72 12.17
CA ILE A 9 -3.44 2.93 12.32
C ILE A 9 -3.01 3.13 13.79
N ALA A 10 -3.95 2.99 14.74
CA ALA A 10 -3.65 3.12 16.16
C ALA A 10 -2.60 2.09 16.60
N ARG A 11 -2.84 0.81 16.30
CA ARG A 11 -1.92 -0.30 16.61
C ARG A 11 -0.53 -0.09 16.02
N ARG A 12 -0.41 0.39 14.77
CA ARG A 12 0.92 0.64 14.18
C ARG A 12 1.58 1.88 14.77
N ASN A 13 0.83 2.95 15.08
CA ASN A 13 1.40 4.13 15.72
C ASN A 13 1.96 3.86 17.13
N GLU A 14 1.37 2.92 17.88
CA GLU A 14 1.87 2.53 19.22
C GLU A 14 3.28 1.93 19.19
N VAL A 15 3.64 1.27 18.09
CA VAL A 15 4.97 0.63 17.94
C VAL A 15 5.97 1.50 17.18
N LEU A 16 5.53 2.60 16.56
CA LEU A 16 6.43 3.54 15.90
C LEU A 16 7.04 4.49 16.93
N GLU A 17 8.35 4.74 16.82
CA GLU A 17 9.05 5.73 17.68
C GLU A 17 8.40 7.12 17.62
N ARG A 18 7.81 7.47 16.47
CA ARG A 18 7.02 8.68 16.28
C ARG A 18 5.71 8.35 15.56
N PRO A 19 4.54 8.55 16.20
CA PRO A 19 3.24 8.40 15.56
C PRO A 19 3.10 9.39 14.40
N VAL A 20 2.99 8.88 13.18
CA VAL A 20 2.84 9.70 11.96
C VAL A 20 1.71 9.23 11.06
N LEU A 21 1.12 8.06 11.33
CA LEU A 21 0.06 7.50 10.51
C LEU A 21 -1.28 8.14 10.87
N ASN A 22 -2.02 8.55 9.84
CA ASN A 22 -3.37 9.09 9.96
C ASN A 22 -4.24 8.64 8.77
N ARG A 23 -5.52 9.04 8.77
CA ARG A 23 -6.46 8.58 7.75
C ARG A 23 -6.12 9.04 6.33
N ASP A 24 -5.42 10.16 6.21
CA ASP A 24 -5.16 10.85 4.94
C ASP A 24 -3.86 10.37 4.28
N ASN A 25 -2.87 9.95 5.07
CA ASN A 25 -1.57 9.49 4.56
C ASN A 25 -1.38 7.95 4.58
N THR A 26 -2.41 7.22 5.01
CA THR A 26 -2.37 5.76 5.17
C THR A 26 -3.47 5.10 4.38
N LEU A 27 -3.16 4.05 3.65
CA LEU A 27 -4.10 3.12 3.03
C LEU A 27 -4.05 1.79 3.80
N PHE A 28 -5.14 1.04 3.74
CA PHE A 28 -5.28 -0.20 4.50
C PHE A 28 -5.91 -1.28 3.62
N ALA A 29 -5.30 -2.45 3.63
CA ALA A 29 -5.80 -3.63 2.96
C ALA A 29 -5.75 -4.84 3.90
N ILE A 30 -6.70 -5.74 3.69
CA ILE A 30 -6.76 -7.03 4.36
C ILE A 30 -6.48 -8.09 3.31
N LEU A 31 -5.70 -9.10 3.67
CA LEU A 31 -5.32 -10.19 2.77
C LEU A 31 -6.57 -10.84 2.14
N ASP A 32 -6.63 -10.86 0.82
CA ASP A 32 -7.59 -11.68 0.06
C ASP A 32 -7.03 -13.10 -0.06
N ARG A 33 -7.50 -14.00 0.79
CA ARG A 33 -7.05 -15.40 0.86
C ARG A 33 -7.23 -16.15 -0.46
N LYS A 34 -8.25 -15.83 -1.24
CA LYS A 34 -8.54 -16.55 -2.49
C LYS A 34 -7.51 -16.21 -3.56
N ARG A 35 -7.01 -14.97 -3.55
CA ARG A 35 -6.04 -14.44 -4.51
C ARG A 35 -4.63 -14.37 -3.96
N ASN A 36 -4.46 -14.65 -2.66
CA ASN A 36 -3.23 -14.53 -1.89
C ASN A 36 -2.51 -13.18 -2.08
N LEU A 37 -3.24 -12.06 -1.95
CA LEU A 37 -2.70 -10.71 -2.15
C LEU A 37 -3.40 -9.64 -1.32
N TRP A 38 -2.73 -8.50 -1.15
CA TRP A 38 -3.33 -7.26 -0.65
C TRP A 38 -3.58 -6.30 -1.80
N TRP A 39 -4.83 -5.84 -1.90
CA TRP A 39 -5.24 -4.91 -2.94
C TRP A 39 -5.27 -3.47 -2.44
N PHE A 40 -4.68 -2.56 -3.20
CA PHE A 40 -4.74 -1.12 -2.94
C PHE A 40 -5.16 -0.34 -4.18
N ASP A 41 -5.99 0.68 -3.96
CA ASP A 41 -6.26 1.74 -4.92
C ASP A 41 -5.62 3.02 -4.39
N VAL A 42 -4.41 3.35 -4.87
CA VAL A 42 -3.64 4.52 -4.43
C VAL A 42 -4.09 5.75 -5.23
N PRO A 43 -4.69 6.78 -4.61
CA PRO A 43 -5.11 7.97 -5.33
C PRO A 43 -3.91 8.69 -5.97
N THR A 44 -3.94 8.94 -7.28
CA THR A 44 -2.87 9.69 -7.96
C THR A 44 -2.75 11.13 -7.45
N ALA A 45 -3.79 11.64 -6.78
CA ALA A 45 -3.77 12.91 -6.07
C ALA A 45 -2.70 12.97 -4.96
N LEU A 46 -2.36 11.84 -4.32
CA LEU A 46 -1.30 11.76 -3.31
C LEU A 46 0.09 11.95 -3.91
N LEU A 47 0.22 11.79 -5.24
CA LEU A 47 1.49 12.00 -5.94
C LEU A 47 1.69 13.45 -6.38
N ARG A 48 0.78 14.38 -6.08
CA ARG A 48 0.93 15.78 -6.54
C ARG A 48 1.96 16.54 -5.70
N LYS A 49 2.55 17.61 -6.27
CA LYS A 49 3.45 18.52 -5.53
C LYS A 49 2.71 19.11 -4.32
N GLY A 50 3.40 19.18 -3.17
CA GLY A 50 2.82 19.68 -1.91
C GLY A 50 2.09 18.62 -1.08
N GLN A 51 2.05 17.37 -1.52
CA GLN A 51 1.67 16.22 -0.70
C GLN A 51 2.90 15.66 0.05
N PRO A 52 2.70 14.85 1.10
CA PRO A 52 3.79 14.13 1.75
C PRO A 52 4.61 13.30 0.76
N ASP A 53 5.91 13.15 1.02
CA ASP A 53 6.84 12.40 0.15
C ASP A 53 6.63 10.88 0.19
N TRP A 54 5.65 10.40 0.96
CA TRP A 54 5.38 8.98 1.21
C TRP A 54 3.89 8.68 1.23
N VAL A 55 3.54 7.49 0.77
CA VAL A 55 2.25 6.83 1.01
C VAL A 55 2.49 5.67 1.97
N ASN A 56 1.69 5.57 3.03
CA ASN A 56 1.77 4.44 3.96
C ASN A 56 0.76 3.37 3.56
N LEU A 57 1.20 2.13 3.42
CA LEU A 57 0.33 0.98 3.17
C LEU A 57 0.36 0.08 4.40
N LEU A 58 -0.81 -0.18 4.98
CA LEU A 58 -0.97 -1.14 6.06
C LEU A 58 -1.60 -2.42 5.49
N LEU A 59 -0.90 -3.54 5.68
CA LEU A 59 -1.27 -4.85 5.15
C LEU A 59 -1.57 -5.77 6.34
N HIS A 60 -2.83 -6.18 6.48
CA HIS A 60 -3.25 -7.05 7.57
C HIS A 60 -3.49 -8.47 7.08
N THR A 61 -2.92 -9.45 7.79
CA THR A 61 -3.20 -10.88 7.63
C THR A 61 -4.03 -11.37 8.81
N PRO A 62 -5.34 -11.62 8.64
CA PRO A 62 -6.22 -11.99 9.75
C PRO A 62 -5.86 -13.31 10.44
N GLU A 63 -5.25 -14.26 9.73
CA GLU A 63 -4.93 -15.61 10.21
C GLU A 63 -3.88 -15.57 11.31
N THR A 64 -2.86 -14.75 11.12
CA THR A 64 -1.71 -14.59 12.01
C THR A 64 -1.81 -13.34 12.87
N ASP A 65 -2.88 -12.54 12.68
CA ASP A 65 -3.04 -11.20 13.26
C ASP A 65 -1.81 -10.30 13.02
N THR A 66 -1.15 -10.47 11.87
CA THR A 66 0.04 -9.67 11.54
C THR A 66 -0.37 -8.41 10.79
N LEU A 67 0.23 -7.29 11.20
CA LEU A 67 0.05 -5.99 10.56
C LEU A 67 1.41 -5.48 10.06
N GLN A 68 1.62 -5.56 8.74
CA GLN A 68 2.81 -5.03 8.09
C GLN A 68 2.59 -3.58 7.66
N HIS A 69 3.67 -2.81 7.60
CA HIS A 69 3.65 -1.40 7.20
C HIS A 69 4.70 -1.15 6.12
N LEU A 70 4.27 -0.70 4.95
CA LEU A 70 5.15 -0.17 3.91
C LEU A 70 5.09 1.36 3.92
N LYS A 71 6.26 2.00 3.90
CA LYS A 71 6.39 3.45 3.72
C LYS A 71 6.96 3.71 2.33
N VAL A 72 6.07 3.83 1.35
CA VAL A 72 6.44 3.88 -0.07
C VAL A 72 6.69 5.33 -0.50
N PRO A 73 7.88 5.68 -1.05
CA PRO A 73 8.13 7.01 -1.58
C PRO A 73 7.19 7.34 -2.74
N THR A 74 6.59 8.54 -2.74
CA THR A 74 5.72 8.98 -3.86
C THR A 74 6.50 9.11 -5.17
N ASN A 75 7.80 9.40 -5.10
CA ASN A 75 8.69 9.45 -6.26
C ASN A 75 8.90 8.07 -6.90
N PHE A 76 8.93 7.00 -6.09
CA PHE A 76 8.99 5.63 -6.62
C PHE A 76 7.72 5.31 -7.43
N LEU A 77 6.54 5.63 -6.87
CA LEU A 77 5.27 5.43 -7.55
C LEU A 77 5.17 6.27 -8.83
N ARG A 78 5.65 7.52 -8.81
CA ARG A 78 5.67 8.40 -9.98
C ARG A 78 6.59 7.89 -11.09
N ALA A 79 7.79 7.44 -10.72
CA ALA A 79 8.80 6.97 -11.69
C ALA A 79 8.35 5.71 -12.44
N HIS A 80 7.49 4.90 -11.83
CA HIS A 80 6.97 3.67 -12.43
C HIS A 80 5.48 3.77 -12.82
N GLN A 81 4.89 4.97 -12.78
CA GLN A 81 3.45 5.14 -12.99
C GLN A 81 2.98 4.68 -14.38
N GLU A 82 3.84 4.80 -15.40
CA GLU A 82 3.54 4.34 -16.78
C GLU A 82 3.50 2.82 -16.91
N GLN A 83 4.18 2.11 -16.00
CA GLN A 83 4.20 0.64 -15.94
C GLN A 83 3.01 0.13 -15.12
N MET A 84 2.60 0.88 -14.10
CA MET A 84 1.50 0.48 -13.21
C MET A 84 0.13 0.63 -13.86
N GLU A 85 -0.82 -0.19 -13.41
CA GLU A 85 -2.19 -0.07 -13.85
C GLU A 85 -2.89 1.15 -13.23
N VAL A 86 -3.28 2.09 -14.08
CA VAL A 86 -4.04 3.28 -13.67
C VAL A 86 -5.51 3.12 -14.00
N ARG A 87 -6.36 3.18 -12.96
CA ARG A 87 -7.82 3.19 -13.09
C ARG A 87 -8.32 4.62 -13.24
N HIS A 88 -9.34 4.79 -14.09
CA HIS A 88 -9.98 6.08 -14.40
C HIS A 88 -8.97 7.19 -14.76
N PRO A 89 -8.07 6.98 -15.75
CA PRO A 89 -7.04 7.94 -16.11
C PRO A 89 -7.64 9.30 -16.49
N GLY A 90 -6.98 10.38 -16.06
CA GLY A 90 -7.41 11.76 -16.32
C GLY A 90 -8.64 12.23 -15.53
N LYS A 91 -9.23 11.40 -14.66
CA LYS A 91 -10.38 11.77 -13.82
C LYS A 91 -9.94 12.16 -12.41
N ARG A 92 -10.77 12.93 -11.69
CA ARG A 92 -10.52 13.35 -10.28
C ARG A 92 -10.26 12.18 -9.33
N ARG A 93 -10.87 11.02 -9.60
CA ARG A 93 -10.75 9.79 -8.80
C ARG A 93 -9.81 8.76 -9.43
N SER A 94 -8.81 9.21 -10.18
CA SER A 94 -7.80 8.32 -10.75
C SER A 94 -6.98 7.65 -9.65
N THR A 95 -6.78 6.34 -9.75
CA THR A 95 -6.02 5.53 -8.80
C THR A 95 -5.00 4.67 -9.52
N ILE A 96 -3.86 4.44 -8.87
CA ILE A 96 -2.94 3.37 -9.22
C ILE A 96 -3.44 2.12 -8.49
N SER A 97 -3.72 1.07 -9.25
CA SER A 97 -4.13 -0.22 -8.72
C SER A 97 -2.88 -1.04 -8.40
N LEU A 98 -2.74 -1.50 -7.16
CA LEU A 98 -1.67 -2.40 -6.74
C LEU A 98 -2.25 -3.71 -6.24
N ALA A 99 -1.60 -4.82 -6.58
CA ALA A 99 -1.94 -6.15 -6.12
C ALA A 99 -0.68 -6.83 -5.56
N LEU A 100 -0.39 -6.55 -4.28
CA LEU A 100 0.84 -7.00 -3.62
C LEU A 100 0.70 -8.46 -3.20
N SER A 101 1.55 -9.32 -3.76
CA SER A 101 1.55 -10.76 -3.51
C SER A 101 1.85 -11.10 -2.05
N ALA A 102 1.18 -12.13 -1.52
CA ALA A 102 1.52 -12.79 -0.27
C ALA A 102 2.19 -14.16 -0.48
N ASP A 103 2.51 -14.53 -1.73
CA ASP A 103 3.25 -15.76 -2.03
C ASP A 103 4.69 -15.65 -1.54
N ARG A 104 5.24 -16.74 -0.99
CA ARG A 104 6.59 -16.74 -0.40
C ARG A 104 7.67 -16.26 -1.37
N ASP A 105 7.59 -16.71 -2.62
CA ASP A 105 8.64 -16.47 -3.61
C ASP A 105 8.47 -15.13 -4.36
N SER A 106 7.37 -14.41 -4.11
CA SER A 106 7.08 -13.10 -4.71
C SER A 106 6.50 -12.09 -3.72
N LEU A 107 6.73 -12.29 -2.42
CA LEU A 107 6.15 -11.51 -1.33
C LEU A 107 6.34 -10.01 -1.58
N LEU A 108 5.23 -9.25 -1.48
CA LEU A 108 5.16 -7.80 -1.71
C LEU A 108 5.52 -7.32 -3.12
N ARG A 109 5.64 -8.21 -4.10
CA ARG A 109 5.73 -7.80 -5.52
C ARG A 109 4.34 -7.46 -6.05
N ASP A 110 4.27 -6.43 -6.88
CA ASP A 110 3.03 -6.11 -7.60
C ASP A 110 2.79 -7.14 -8.71
N THR A 111 1.56 -7.67 -8.74
CA THR A 111 1.13 -8.71 -9.68
C THR A 111 0.21 -8.16 -10.78
N ARG A 112 -0.06 -6.85 -10.81
CA ARG A 112 -0.83 -6.23 -11.89
C ARG A 112 -0.08 -6.31 -13.24
N PRO A 113 -0.79 -6.54 -14.37
CA PRO A 113 -0.18 -6.48 -15.71
C PRO A 113 0.49 -5.13 -15.99
N GLY A 114 1.65 -5.13 -16.65
CA GLY A 114 2.43 -3.94 -16.98
C GLY A 114 3.41 -3.50 -15.89
N GLY A 115 3.10 -3.75 -14.61
CA GLY A 115 3.95 -3.43 -13.46
C GLY A 115 4.98 -4.51 -13.16
N GLU A 116 5.52 -5.16 -14.20
CA GLU A 116 6.26 -6.43 -14.18
C GLU A 116 7.25 -6.51 -12.99
N GLN A 117 6.73 -6.99 -11.86
CA GLN A 117 7.39 -7.32 -10.60
C GLN A 117 8.07 -6.18 -9.85
N LEU A 118 7.44 -5.00 -9.77
CA LEU A 118 7.90 -3.97 -8.83
C LEU A 118 7.91 -4.53 -7.40
N ASP A 119 9.10 -4.50 -6.78
CA ASP A 119 9.33 -5.02 -5.44
C ASP A 119 9.14 -3.93 -4.38
N PHE A 120 8.17 -4.14 -3.49
CA PHE A 120 7.88 -3.21 -2.39
C PHE A 120 8.54 -3.62 -1.07
N THR A 121 9.25 -4.76 -1.02
CA THR A 121 9.99 -5.24 0.16
C THR A 121 10.94 -4.19 0.74
N PRO A 122 11.70 -3.40 -0.07
CA PRO A 122 12.59 -2.38 0.46
C PRO A 122 11.90 -1.27 1.28
N PHE A 123 10.57 -1.14 1.17
CA PHE A 123 9.79 -0.12 1.89
C PHE A 123 9.18 -0.63 3.19
N LEU A 124 9.39 -1.91 3.53
CA LEU A 124 8.91 -2.51 4.77
C LEU A 124 9.55 -1.82 5.98
N GLN A 125 8.71 -1.39 6.93
CA GLN A 125 9.12 -0.75 8.16
C GLN A 125 9.22 -1.79 9.28
N ALA A 126 10.34 -1.78 10.01
CA ALA A 126 10.51 -2.53 11.27
C ALA A 126 9.44 -2.13 12.30
#